data_AF-X0VDW5-F1
#
_entry.id   AF-X0VDW5-F1
#
_cell.length_a   1.000
_cell.length_b   1.000
_cell.length_c   1.000
_cell.angle_alpha   90.00
_cell.angle_beta   90.00
_cell.angle_gamma   90.00
#
_symmetry.space_group_name_H-M   'P 1'
#
loop_
_entity.id
_entity.type
_entity.pdbx_description
1 polymer ?
#
loop_
_entity_poly.entity_id
_entity_poly.type
_entity_poly.pdbx_seq_one_letter_code
_entity_poly.pdbx_strand_id
1 'polypeptide(L)'
;WGESSGVFTGLAEACRELGGVYVHYKKRLAVGANGIRVKRVAFERRKLSVELESWLAPKYLKMPWAKPFVTDLLVEGLPPKTPIALTVSGAAVGTFHTAPVRIPLRVLPDGSVQVVPR
;
A
#
# COMPACT_ATOMS: atom_id res chain seq x y z
N TRP A 1 13.57 -13.58 -21.24
CA TRP A 1 12.11 -13.45 -21.33
C TRP A 1 11.52 -14.79 -20.88
N GLY A 2 10.91 -14.88 -19.69
CA GLY A 2 10.30 -16.14 -19.25
C GLY A 2 10.00 -16.27 -17.76
N GLU A 3 10.88 -15.82 -16.86
CA GLU A 3 10.74 -16.18 -15.43
C GLU A 3 10.28 -15.03 -14.51
N SER A 4 10.42 -13.77 -14.94
CA SER A 4 9.89 -12.63 -14.17
C SER A 4 8.41 -12.35 -14.41
N SER A 5 7.86 -12.75 -15.57
CA SER A 5 6.48 -12.43 -15.96
C SER A 5 5.46 -13.02 -14.98
N GLY A 6 5.60 -14.29 -14.55
CA GLY A 6 4.64 -14.92 -13.64
C GLY A 6 4.52 -14.22 -12.27
N VAL A 7 5.61 -13.65 -11.76
CA VAL A 7 5.60 -12.87 -10.51
C VAL A 7 4.84 -11.56 -10.71
N PHE A 8 5.06 -10.86 -11.82
CA PHE A 8 4.35 -9.62 -12.14
C PHE A 8 2.87 -9.86 -12.47
N THR A 9 2.53 -10.96 -13.15
CA THR A 9 1.13 -11.31 -13.45
C THR A 9 0.38 -11.71 -12.19
N GLY A 10 0.97 -12.56 -11.33
CA GLY A 10 0.36 -12.94 -10.05
C GLY A 10 0.22 -11.76 -9.08
N LEU A 11 1.19 -10.84 -9.07
CA LEU A 11 1.08 -9.59 -8.30
C LEU A 11 0.04 -8.64 -8.89
N ALA A 12 -0.12 -8.60 -10.22
CA ALA A 12 -1.12 -7.79 -10.89
C ALA A 12 -2.55 -8.33 -10.66
N GLU A 13 -2.72 -9.66 -10.64
CA GLU A 13 -4.00 -10.30 -10.28
C GLU A 13 -4.33 -10.09 -8.80
N ALA A 14 -3.37 -10.29 -7.89
CA ALA A 14 -3.55 -9.95 -6.49
C ALA A 14 -3.89 -8.46 -6.30
N CYS A 15 -3.26 -7.56 -7.07
CA CYS A 15 -3.59 -6.14 -7.07
C CYS A 15 -4.99 -5.82 -7.64
N ARG A 16 -5.47 -6.57 -8.64
CA ARG A 16 -6.82 -6.42 -9.18
C ARG A 16 -7.88 -6.87 -8.18
N GLU A 17 -7.65 -7.96 -7.44
CA GLU A 17 -8.56 -8.40 -6.38
C GLU A 17 -8.52 -7.50 -5.14
N LEU A 18 -7.36 -6.92 -4.81
CA LEU A 18 -7.19 -6.04 -3.65
C LEU A 18 -7.65 -4.61 -3.88
N GLY A 19 -7.62 -4.13 -5.12
CA GLY A 19 -8.07 -2.78 -5.48
C GLY A 19 -7.28 -1.63 -4.86
N GLY A 20 -6.11 -1.91 -4.25
CA GLY A 20 -5.40 -0.95 -3.40
C GLY A 20 -3.90 -1.12 -3.36
N VAL A 21 -3.32 -1.22 -2.17
CA VAL A 21 -1.87 -1.35 -1.99
C VAL A 21 -1.55 -2.69 -1.34
N TYR A 22 -0.60 -3.41 -1.91
CA TYR A 22 -0.10 -4.67 -1.40
C TYR A 22 1.35 -4.51 -0.96
N VAL A 23 1.67 -4.92 0.27
CA VAL A 23 3.05 -4.93 0.79
C VAL A 23 3.35 -6.28 1.41
N HIS A 24 4.39 -6.95 0.92
CA HIS A 24 4.86 -8.20 1.49
C HIS A 24 6.20 -7.98 2.21
N TYR A 25 6.19 -8.06 3.54
CA TYR A 25 7.36 -7.76 4.39
C TYR A 25 8.52 -8.73 4.15
N LYS A 26 8.29 -10.05 4.26
CA LYS A 26 9.34 -11.06 4.04
C LYS A 26 9.96 -11.03 2.63
N LYS A 27 9.15 -10.81 1.59
CA LYS A 27 9.61 -10.75 0.20
C LYS A 27 10.13 -9.35 -0.20
N ARG A 28 10.00 -8.34 0.68
CA ARG A 28 10.34 -6.94 0.43
C ARG A 28 9.67 -6.38 -0.84
N LEU A 29 8.43 -6.78 -1.06
CA LEU A 29 7.64 -6.37 -2.23
C LEU A 29 6.61 -5.32 -1.82
N ALA A 30 6.37 -4.37 -2.71
CA ALA A 30 5.29 -3.41 -2.56
C ALA A 30 4.73 -3.06 -3.94
N VAL A 31 3.41 -3.08 -4.07
CA VAL A 31 2.69 -2.83 -5.31
C VAL A 31 1.49 -1.96 -5.01
N GLY A 32 1.28 -0.94 -5.83
CA GLY A 32 0.10 -0.09 -5.77
C GLY A 32 -0.78 -0.30 -7.01
N ALA A 33 -2.08 -0.32 -6.79
CA ALA A 33 -3.12 -0.44 -7.81
C ALA A 33 -4.03 0.80 -7.78
N ASN A 34 -4.97 0.88 -8.74
CA ASN A 34 -5.99 1.93 -8.80
C ASN A 34 -5.43 3.37 -8.71
N GLY A 35 -4.34 3.62 -9.44
CA GLY A 35 -3.71 4.94 -9.52
C GLY A 35 -2.98 5.37 -8.24
N ILE A 36 -2.74 4.44 -7.32
CA ILE A 36 -1.90 4.67 -6.14
C ILE A 36 -0.51 4.14 -6.45
N ARG A 37 0.49 5.00 -6.29
CA ARG A 37 1.90 4.65 -6.39
C ARG A 37 2.50 4.52 -5.01
N VAL A 38 3.27 3.44 -4.82
CA VAL A 38 4.17 3.33 -3.68
C VAL A 38 5.43 4.13 -3.98
N LYS A 39 5.59 5.27 -3.32
CA LYS A 39 6.73 6.18 -3.52
C LYS A 39 7.98 5.64 -2.86
N ARG A 40 7.83 5.13 -1.63
CA ARG A 40 8.93 4.57 -0.85
C ARG A 40 8.42 3.49 0.08
N VAL A 41 9.19 2.42 0.22
CA VAL A 41 9.03 1.47 1.32
C VAL A 41 10.36 1.28 2.02
N ALA A 42 10.36 1.54 3.33
CA ALA A 42 11.50 1.26 4.18
C ALA A 42 11.15 0.10 5.11
N PHE A 43 11.97 -0.95 5.03
CA PHE A 43 11.92 -2.10 5.93
C PHE A 43 13.06 -1.94 6.94
N GLU A 44 12.74 -1.45 8.13
CA GLU A 44 13.66 -1.38 9.27
C GLU A 44 13.33 -2.52 10.25
N ARG A 45 14.29 -2.91 11.11
CA ARG A 45 14.22 -4.13 11.95
C ARG A 45 12.88 -4.34 12.69
N ARG A 46 12.19 -3.25 13.07
CA ARG A 46 10.86 -3.28 13.71
C ARG A 46 9.91 -2.19 13.20
N LYS A 47 10.21 -1.59 12.04
CA LYS A 47 9.43 -0.49 11.46
C LYS A 47 9.22 -0.76 9.98
N LEU A 48 7.96 -0.70 9.56
CA LEU A 48 7.57 -0.69 8.16
C LEU A 48 7.04 0.71 7.85
N SER A 49 7.77 1.45 7.03
CA SER A 49 7.35 2.78 6.59
C SER A 49 6.97 2.70 5.12
N VAL A 50 5.72 3.02 4.80
CA VAL A 50 5.18 3.01 3.44
C VAL A 50 4.74 4.42 3.09
N GLU A 51 5.39 5.05 2.12
CA GLU A 51 4.95 6.33 1.56
C GLU A 51 4.14 6.07 0.30
N LEU A 52 2.89 6.55 0.31
CA LEU A 52 1.94 6.42 -0.78
C LEU A 52 1.66 7.78 -1.41
N GLU A 53 1.55 7.79 -2.73
CA GLU A 53 1.21 8.95 -3.53
C GLU A 53 0.09 8.56 -4.50
N SER A 54 -0.91 9.41 -4.67
CA SER A 54 -1.92 9.21 -5.71
C SER A 54 -1.48 9.87 -7.02
N TRP A 55 -1.45 9.08 -8.08
CA TRP A 55 -1.30 9.56 -9.46
C TRP A 55 -2.59 10.07 -10.07
N LEU A 56 -3.69 10.00 -9.31
CA LEU A 56 -4.98 10.55 -9.70
C LEU A 56 -5.11 12.02 -9.25
N ALA A 57 -4.05 12.56 -8.63
CA ALA A 57 -3.94 13.97 -8.32
C ALA A 57 -3.99 14.84 -9.59
N PRO A 58 -4.53 16.07 -9.50
CA PRO A 58 -4.59 17.02 -10.63
C PRO A 58 -3.22 17.37 -11.22
N LYS A 59 -2.13 17.12 -10.48
CA LYS A 59 -0.75 17.26 -10.97
C LYS A 59 -0.41 16.29 -12.10
N TYR A 60 -1.03 15.12 -12.12
CA TYR A 60 -0.71 14.03 -13.05
C TYR A 60 -1.86 13.72 -14.01
N LEU A 61 -3.12 13.97 -13.60
CA LEU A 61 -4.30 13.77 -14.43
C LEU A 61 -4.91 15.10 -14.89
N LYS A 62 -5.06 15.27 -16.21
CA LYS A 62 -5.75 16.45 -16.80
C LYS A 62 -7.24 16.51 -16.46
N MET A 63 -7.87 15.37 -16.17
CA MET A 63 -9.24 15.29 -15.67
C MET A 63 -9.19 14.90 -14.20
N PRO A 64 -9.25 15.85 -13.25
CA PRO A 64 -9.27 15.50 -11.84
C PRO A 64 -10.53 14.68 -11.54
N TRP A 65 -10.41 13.62 -10.75
CA TRP A 65 -11.62 13.03 -10.18
C TRP A 65 -12.23 14.03 -9.19
N ALA A 66 -13.52 13.91 -8.90
CA ALA A 66 -14.19 14.74 -7.90
C ALA A 66 -14.44 14.01 -6.57
N LYS A 67 -14.50 12.67 -6.56
CA LYS A 67 -14.95 11.92 -5.38
C LYS A 67 -13.79 11.16 -4.73
N PRO A 68 -13.59 11.31 -3.40
CA PRO A 68 -12.65 10.46 -2.69
C PRO A 68 -13.12 9.01 -2.73
N PHE A 69 -12.17 8.07 -2.79
CA PHE A 69 -12.48 6.65 -2.73
C PHE A 69 -11.72 5.97 -1.59
N VAL A 70 -12.26 4.85 -1.14
CA VAL A 70 -11.67 4.02 -0.09
C VAL A 70 -11.05 2.79 -0.74
N THR A 71 -9.89 2.41 -0.24
CA THR A 71 -9.13 1.27 -0.71
C THR A 71 -8.45 0.59 0.46
N ASP A 72 -8.01 -0.65 0.30
CA ASP A 72 -7.27 -1.33 1.36
C ASP A 72 -5.76 -1.37 1.10
N LEU A 73 -4.99 -1.18 2.17
CA LEU A 73 -3.59 -1.60 2.26
C LEU A 73 -3.54 -2.97 2.91
N LEU A 74 -3.10 -3.97 2.15
CA LEU A 74 -2.83 -5.31 2.66
C LEU A 74 -1.34 -5.47 2.94
N VAL A 75 -1.00 -5.79 4.19
CA VAL A 75 0.36 -6.13 4.62
C VAL A 75 0.44 -7.62 4.95
N GLU A 76 1.33 -8.32 4.24
CA GLU A 76 1.54 -9.76 4.38
C GLU A 76 2.99 -10.12 4.76
N GLY A 77 3.16 -11.35 5.27
CA GLY A 77 4.47 -11.90 5.60
C GLY A 77 5.17 -11.19 6.75
N LEU A 78 4.41 -10.65 7.70
CA LEU A 78 4.93 -10.15 8.97
C LEU A 78 5.45 -11.33 9.82
N PRO A 79 6.58 -11.18 10.52
CA PRO A 79 7.10 -12.21 11.42
C PRO A 79 6.16 -12.39 12.64
N PRO A 80 5.68 -13.60 12.93
CA PRO A 80 4.62 -13.86 13.93
C PRO A 80 5.02 -13.58 15.39
N LYS A 81 6.30 -13.32 15.66
CA LYS A 81 6.85 -13.10 17.01
C LYS A 81 7.50 -11.72 17.20
N THR A 82 7.55 -10.90 16.16
CA THR A 82 8.22 -9.59 16.22
C THR A 82 7.20 -8.50 15.93
N PRO A 83 6.91 -7.61 16.90
CA PRO A 83 6.06 -6.45 16.63
C PRO A 83 6.69 -5.56 15.57
N ILE A 84 5.92 -5.25 14.53
CA ILE A 84 6.32 -4.28 13.50
C ILE A 84 5.42 -3.06 13.62
N ALA A 85 6.03 -1.91 13.87
CA ALA A 85 5.34 -0.62 13.83
C ALA A 85 5.16 -0.20 12.37
N LEU A 86 3.92 0.06 11.97
CA LEU A 86 3.57 0.46 10.61
C LEU A 86 3.26 1.95 10.58
N THR A 87 3.94 2.66 9.67
CA THR A 87 3.67 4.05 9.33
C THR A 87 3.29 4.14 7.85
N VAL A 88 2.18 4.81 7.56
CA VAL A 88 1.67 5.00 6.20
C VAL A 88 1.60 6.50 5.93
N SER A 89 2.33 6.97 4.92
CA SER A 89 2.40 8.39 4.53
C SER A 89 2.66 9.33 5.72
N GLY A 90 3.53 8.90 6.64
CA GLY A 90 3.89 9.64 7.86
C GLY A 90 2.92 9.48 9.04
N ALA A 91 1.73 8.92 8.85
CA ALA A 91 0.80 8.60 9.93
C ALA A 91 1.14 7.24 10.57
N ALA A 92 1.26 7.20 11.90
CA ALA A 92 1.40 5.95 12.64
C ALA A 92 0.06 5.22 12.66
N VAL A 93 0.04 4.02 12.08
CA VAL A 93 -1.18 3.18 12.04
C VAL A 93 -1.29 2.34 13.29
N GLY A 94 -0.18 1.76 13.72
CA GLY A 94 -0.13 0.89 14.89
C GLY A 94 1.00 -0.12 14.81
N THR A 95 1.04 -1.01 15.80
CA THR A 95 1.99 -2.11 15.88
C THR A 95 1.26 -3.42 15.68
N PHE A 96 1.72 -4.22 14.73
CA PHE A 96 1.08 -5.48 14.37
C PHE A 96 1.98 -6.67 14.67
N HIS A 97 1.36 -7.73 15.18
CA HIS A 97 2.03 -8.98 15.57
C HIS A 97 1.77 -10.13 14.59
N THR A 98 0.69 -10.03 13.80
CA THR A 98 0.23 -11.08 12.88
C THR A 98 -0.19 -10.48 11.54
N ALA A 99 0.16 -11.15 10.44
CA ALA A 99 -0.38 -10.88 9.10
C ALA A 99 -1.46 -11.93 8.74
N PRO A 100 -2.39 -11.64 7.81
CA PRO A 100 -2.52 -10.40 7.03
C PRO A 100 -3.11 -9.25 7.84
N VAL A 101 -2.58 -8.04 7.62
CA VAL A 101 -3.14 -6.80 8.17
C VAL A 101 -3.80 -6.03 7.04
N ARG A 102 -5.09 -5.74 7.18
CA ARG A 102 -5.84 -4.90 6.24
C ARG A 102 -6.13 -3.55 6.88
N ILE A 103 -5.67 -2.49 6.23
CA ILE A 103 -5.84 -1.12 6.70
C ILE A 103 -6.60 -0.33 5.64
N PRO A 104 -7.79 0.18 5.98
CA PRO A 104 -8.52 1.04 5.07
C PRO A 104 -7.77 2.36 4.89
N LEU A 105 -7.55 2.72 3.63
CA LEU A 105 -6.99 3.98 3.18
C LEU A 105 -8.07 4.77 2.45
N ARG A 106 -8.04 6.08 2.61
CA ARG A 106 -8.86 7.03 1.86
C ARG A 106 -7.95 7.84 0.95
N VAL A 107 -8.25 7.81 -0.34
CA VAL A 107 -7.55 8.64 -1.33
C VAL A 107 -8.39 9.86 -1.63
N LEU A 108 -7.82 11.04 -1.43
CA LEU A 108 -8.48 12.31 -1.65
C LEU A 108 -8.18 12.86 -3.06
N PRO A 109 -9.06 13.71 -3.62
CA PRO A 109 -8.87 14.33 -4.94
C PRO A 109 -7.64 15.21 -5.09
N ASP A 110 -7.13 15.73 -3.98
CA ASP A 110 -5.89 16.50 -3.94
C ASP A 110 -4.63 15.63 -4.16
N GLY A 111 -4.79 14.31 -4.15
CA GLY A 111 -3.71 13.34 -4.31
C GLY A 111 -3.18 12.78 -2.99
N SER A 112 -3.70 13.24 -1.85
CA SER A 112 -3.28 12.76 -0.54
C SER A 112 -3.92 11.41 -0.20
N VAL A 113 -3.12 10.52 0.40
CA VAL A 113 -3.56 9.21 0.87
C VAL A 113 -3.54 9.24 2.39
N GLN A 114 -4.71 9.05 3.00
CA GLN A 114 -4.88 9.07 4.45
C GLN A 114 -5.32 7.70 4.96
N VAL A 115 -4.88 7.35 6.15
CA VAL A 115 -5.36 6.15 6.84
C VAL A 115 -6.71 6.49 7.45
N VAL A 116 -7.71 5.64 7.24
CA VAL A 116 -9.00 5.80 7.91
C VAL A 116 -8.85 5.25 9.34
N PRO A 117 -8.95 6.10 10.38
CA PRO A 117 -8.93 5.61 11.76
C PRO A 117 -10.14 4.71 11.98
N ARG A 118 -9.92 3.55 12.60
CA ARG A 118 -10.99 2.67 13.08
C ARG A 118 -11.57 3.18 14.39
#